data_AF-A0A455UB86-F1
#
_entry.id   AF-A0A455UB86-F1
#
_cell.length_a   1.000
_cell.length_b   1.000
_cell.length_c   1.000
_cell.angle_alpha   90.00
_cell.angle_beta   90.00
_cell.angle_gamma   90.00
#
_symmetry.space_group_name_H-M   'P 1'
#
loop_
_entity.id
_entity.type
_entity.pdbx_description
1 polymer ?
#
loop_
_entity_poly.entity_id
_entity_poly.type
_entity_poly.pdbx_seq_one_letter_code
_entity_poly.pdbx_strand_id
1 'polypeptide(L)'
;MLGWFPGHMNKARRQIKEVLPEIDVVIEVLDARLPYSSANPMLAELTRHKPVLKILSRADLADPERTAEWVAFSMPKRTCAPWLLPPPIPVS
;
A
#
# COMPACT_ATOMS: atom_id res chain seq x y z
N MET A 1 13.04 -3.21 -21.97
CA MET A 1 12.29 -1.97 -22.19
C MET A 1 10.80 -2.32 -22.15
N LEU A 2 10.10 -2.00 -21.06
CA LEU A 2 8.64 -2.16 -21.03
C LEU A 2 8.04 -1.07 -21.91
N GLY A 3 7.38 -1.46 -23.01
CA GLY A 3 6.77 -0.54 -23.97
C GLY A 3 5.56 0.16 -23.36
N TRP A 4 5.75 1.33 -22.76
CA TRP A 4 4.68 2.25 -22.38
C TRP A 4 4.15 2.96 -23.64
N PHE A 5 3.44 2.21 -24.48
CA PHE A 5 2.67 2.75 -25.61
C PHE A 5 1.19 2.90 -25.21
N PRO A 6 0.49 3.96 -25.66
CA PRO A 6 -0.77 4.45 -25.09
C PRO A 6 -1.94 3.44 -25.08
N GLY A 7 -1.87 2.35 -25.84
CA GLY A 7 -2.84 1.26 -25.80
C GLY A 7 -2.72 0.33 -24.59
N HIS A 8 -1.50 0.14 -24.04
CA HIS A 8 -1.26 -0.82 -22.97
C HIS A 8 -1.73 -0.36 -21.60
N MET A 9 -1.60 0.94 -21.28
CA MET A 9 -2.12 1.49 -20.03
C MET A 9 -3.64 1.42 -19.96
N ASN A 10 -4.34 1.72 -21.05
CA ASN A 10 -5.79 1.60 -21.12
C ASN A 10 -6.26 0.14 -21.01
N LYS A 11 -5.52 -0.80 -21.62
CA LYS A 11 -5.78 -2.24 -21.48
C LYS A 11 -5.59 -2.71 -20.04
N ALA A 12 -4.46 -2.38 -19.41
CA ALA A 12 -4.19 -2.73 -18.01
C ALA A 12 -5.24 -2.12 -17.06
N ARG A 13 -5.61 -0.84 -17.27
CA ARG A 13 -6.67 -0.19 -16.49
C ARG A 13 -8.01 -0.91 -16.62
N ARG A 14 -8.38 -1.31 -17.84
CA ARG A 14 -9.64 -2.02 -18.11
C ARG A 14 -9.64 -3.41 -17.45
N GLN A 15 -8.54 -4.15 -17.60
CA GLN A 15 -8.38 -5.46 -16.96
C GLN A 15 -8.48 -5.36 -15.44
N ILE A 16 -7.79 -4.38 -14.83
CA ILE A 16 -7.89 -4.13 -13.39
C ILE A 16 -9.33 -3.82 -12.99
N LYS A 17 -10.04 -2.96 -13.74
CA LYS A 17 -11.46 -2.64 -13.46
C LYS A 17 -12.39 -3.85 -13.58
N GLU A 18 -12.12 -4.77 -14.50
CA GLU A 18 -12.93 -5.98 -14.72
C GLU A 18 -12.74 -6.99 -13.59
N VAL A 19 -11.50 -7.18 -13.10
CA VAL A 19 -11.23 -8.11 -11.98
C VAL A 19 -11.49 -7.49 -10.61
N LEU A 20 -11.49 -6.16 -10.50
CA LEU A 20 -11.60 -5.48 -9.22
C LEU A 20 -12.82 -5.91 -8.40
N PRO A 21 -14.05 -6.07 -8.95
CA PRO A 21 -15.22 -6.48 -8.18
C PRO A 21 -15.03 -7.81 -7.45
N GLU A 22 -14.33 -8.77 -8.05
CA GLU A 22 -14.09 -10.12 -7.52
C GLU A 22 -13.00 -10.17 -6.44
N ILE A 23 -12.21 -9.11 -6.30
CA ILE A 23 -11.09 -9.05 -5.35
C ILE A 23 -11.53 -8.49 -3.99
N ASP A 24 -11.32 -9.21 -2.90
CA ASP A 24 -11.65 -8.72 -1.56
C ASP A 24 -10.63 -7.71 -1.00
N VAL A 25 -9.35 -7.94 -1.28
CA VAL A 25 -8.22 -7.16 -0.73
C VAL A 25 -7.21 -6.85 -1.83
N VAL A 26 -6.73 -5.62 -1.87
CA VAL A 26 -5.65 -5.22 -2.80
C VAL A 26 -4.34 -5.11 -2.04
N ILE A 27 -3.29 -5.72 -2.60
CA ILE A 27 -1.94 -5.63 -2.05
C ILE A 27 -1.12 -4.75 -2.99
N GLU A 28 -0.63 -3.61 -2.50
CA GLU A 28 0.22 -2.68 -3.23
C GLU A 28 1.65 -2.78 -2.71
N VAL A 29 2.58 -3.22 -3.55
CA VAL A 29 4.00 -3.31 -3.20
C VAL A 29 4.71 -2.05 -3.67
N LEU A 30 5.33 -1.33 -2.75
CA LEU A 30 6.01 -0.05 -2.95
C LEU A 30 7.51 -0.20 -2.65
N ASP A 31 8.36 0.66 -3.21
CA ASP A 31 9.78 0.75 -2.82
C ASP A 31 9.90 1.64 -1.56
N ALA A 32 10.50 1.12 -0.50
CA ALA A 32 10.63 1.79 0.79
C ALA A 32 11.43 3.10 0.75
N ARG A 33 12.29 3.30 -0.26
CA ARG A 33 13.10 4.52 -0.40
C ARG A 33 12.29 5.70 -0.90
N LEU A 34 11.26 5.44 -1.71
CA LEU A 34 10.41 6.45 -2.34
C LEU A 34 8.94 5.99 -2.33
N PRO A 35 8.35 5.76 -1.15
CA PRO A 35 7.07 5.07 -1.04
C PRO A 35 5.90 5.89 -1.58
N TYR A 36 5.98 7.23 -1.50
CA TYR A 36 4.99 8.13 -2.10
C TYR A 36 5.05 8.12 -3.64
N SER A 37 6.25 8.27 -4.20
CA SER A 37 6.45 8.31 -5.66
C SER A 37 6.26 6.96 -6.35
N SER A 38 6.47 5.87 -5.61
CA SER A 38 6.26 4.51 -6.12
C SER A 38 4.78 4.11 -6.14
N ALA A 39 3.91 4.85 -5.47
CA ALA A 39 2.48 4.58 -5.44
C ALA A 39 1.82 5.05 -6.73
N ASN A 40 0.83 4.30 -7.22
CA ASN A 40 0.11 4.66 -8.43
C ASN A 40 -1.20 5.42 -8.09
N PRO A 41 -1.33 6.72 -8.42
CA PRO A 41 -2.53 7.49 -8.14
C PRO A 41 -3.80 6.88 -8.76
N MET A 42 -3.67 6.21 -9.91
CA MET A 42 -4.80 5.54 -10.56
C MET A 42 -5.29 4.36 -9.74
N LEU A 43 -4.39 3.59 -9.11
CA LEU A 43 -4.80 2.49 -8.24
C LEU A 43 -5.54 3.02 -7.02
N ALA A 44 -5.06 4.10 -6.41
CA ALA A 44 -5.72 4.73 -5.27
C ALA A 44 -7.16 5.20 -5.58
N GLU A 45 -7.42 5.66 -6.82
CA GLU A 45 -8.77 6.01 -7.26
C GLU A 45 -9.66 4.76 -7.42
N LEU A 46 -9.12 3.71 -8.04
CA LEU A 46 -9.85 2.46 -8.29
C LEU A 46 -10.19 1.72 -6.99
N THR A 47 -9.26 1.68 -6.03
CA THR A 47 -9.36 0.87 -4.82
C THR A 47 -9.94 1.63 -3.62
N ARG A 48 -10.42 2.86 -3.79
CA ARG A 48 -10.94 3.72 -2.72
C ARG A 48 -11.96 3.04 -1.79
N HIS A 49 -12.74 2.10 -2.30
CA HIS A 49 -13.81 1.40 -1.58
C HIS A 49 -13.39 0.02 -1.03
N LYS A 50 -12.13 -0.39 -1.21
CA LYS A 50 -11.62 -1.71 -0.82
C LYS A 50 -10.46 -1.57 0.18
N PRO A 51 -10.27 -2.55 1.08
CA PRO A 51 -9.07 -2.57 1.93
C PRO A 51 -7.81 -2.74 1.06
N VAL A 52 -6.84 -1.85 1.27
CA VAL A 52 -5.55 -1.87 0.57
C VAL A 52 -4.44 -2.09 1.59
N LEU A 53 -3.68 -3.16 1.41
CA LEU A 53 -2.47 -3.44 2.17
C LEU A 53 -1.26 -2.93 1.39
N LYS A 54 -0.58 -1.92 1.93
CA LYS A 54 0.67 -1.39 1.36
C LYS A 54 1.86 -2.13 1.96
N ILE A 55 2.69 -2.72 1.12
CA ILE A 55 3.92 -3.43 1.50
C ILE A 55 5.12 -2.62 1.04
N LEU A 56 6.00 -2.26 1.96
CA LEU A 56 7.26 -1.60 1.64
C LEU A 56 8.35 -2.66 1.39
N SER A 57 8.77 -2.77 0.13
CA SER A 57 9.88 -3.61 -0.30
C SER A 57 11.21 -2.86 -0.21
N ARG A 58 12.33 -3.59 -0.12
CA ARG A 58 13.69 -3.04 -0.01
C ARG A 58 13.90 -2.12 1.20
N ALA A 59 13.26 -2.45 2.32
CA ALA A 59 13.40 -1.70 3.56
C ALA A 59 14.84 -1.73 4.12
N ASP A 60 15.65 -2.72 3.73
CA ASP A 60 17.08 -2.82 4.02
C ASP A 60 17.91 -1.68 3.40
N LEU A 61 17.45 -1.13 2.28
CA LEU A 61 18.12 -0.02 1.57
C LEU A 61 17.52 1.35 1.90
N ALA A 62 16.45 1.39 2.69
CA ALA A 62 15.76 2.62 3.05
C ALA A 62 16.19 3.09 4.43
N ASP A 63 16.08 4.40 4.67
CA ASP A 63 16.28 4.98 5.99
C ASP A 63 15.19 4.45 6.94
N PRO A 64 15.55 3.75 8.05
CA PRO A 64 14.58 3.14 8.95
C PRO A 64 13.73 4.19 9.68
N GLU A 65 14.27 5.38 9.99
CA GLU A 65 13.53 6.44 10.65
C GLU A 65 12.46 7.02 9.72
N ARG A 66 12.84 7.31 8.46
CA ARG A 66 11.90 7.78 7.43
C ARG A 66 10.85 6.74 7.08
N THR A 67 11.24 5.47 7.07
CA THR A 67 10.30 4.37 6.84
C THR A 67 9.28 4.30 7.97
N ALA A 68 9.70 4.42 9.23
CA ALA A 68 8.81 4.45 10.38
C ALA A 68 7.86 5.66 10.37
N GLU A 69 8.35 6.86 10.06
CA GLU A 69 7.54 8.06 9.88
C GLU A 69 6.47 7.84 8.80
N TRP A 70 6.84 7.23 7.67
CA TRP A 70 5.92 6.98 6.58
C TRP A 70 4.86 5.92 6.92
N VAL A 71 5.24 4.87 7.64
CA VAL A 71 4.29 3.86 8.14
C VAL A 71 3.30 4.50 9.10
N ALA A 72 3.77 5.37 10.01
CA ALA A 72 2.90 6.11 10.93
C ALA A 72 1.95 7.07 10.22
N PHE A 73 2.41 7.73 9.14
CA PHE A 73 1.59 8.59 8.30
C PHE A 73 0.53 7.79 7.51
N SER A 74 0.90 6.62 7.00
CA SER A 74 0.06 5.81 6.09
C SER A 74 -0.90 4.88 6.82
N MET A 75 -0.62 4.55 8.09
CA MET A 75 -1.56 3.82 8.94
C MET A 75 -2.82 4.68 9.12
N PRO A 76 -4.02 4.19 8.72
CA PRO A 76 -5.25 4.85 9.07
C PRO A 76 -5.32 4.94 10.60
N LYS A 77 -5.66 6.11 11.16
CA LYS A 77 -6.06 6.25 12.58
C LYS A 77 -7.38 5.53 12.91
N ARG A 78 -7.73 4.49 12.16
CA ARG A 78 -8.82 3.59 12.48
C ARG A 78 -8.36 2.79 13.68
N THR A 79 -8.70 3.32 14.85
CA THR A 79 -9.05 2.56 16.06
C THR A 79 -8.58 1.12 15.94
N CYS A 80 -7.30 0.88 16.26
CA CYS A 80 -6.86 -0.46 16.59
C CYS A 80 -7.87 -0.94 17.62
N ALA A 81 -8.66 -1.92 17.21
CA ALA A 81 -9.60 -2.52 18.12
C ALA A 81 -8.76 -3.01 19.31
N PRO A 82 -9.10 -2.62 20.55
CA PRO A 82 -8.16 -2.63 21.69
C PRO A 82 -7.54 -4.00 22.01
N TRP A 83 -8.05 -5.07 21.39
CA TRP A 83 -7.57 -6.45 21.44
C TRP A 83 -6.37 -6.78 20.50
N LEU A 84 -5.92 -5.88 19.63
CA LEU A 84 -4.76 -6.09 18.73
C LEU A 84 -3.42 -5.55 19.27
N LEU A 85 -3.42 -4.85 20.41
CA LEU A 85 -2.20 -4.51 21.13
C LEU A 85 -1.94 -5.59 22.20
N PRO A 86 -0.75 -6.20 22.27
CA PRO A 86 -0.42 -7.04 23.42
C PRO A 86 -0.54 -6.19 24.70
N PRO A 87 -1.09 -6.72 25.80
CA PRO A 87 -1.17 -5.98 27.05
C PRO A 87 0.25 -5.53 27.45
N PRO A 88 0.41 -4.31 27.99
CA PRO A 88 1.72 -3.85 28.44
C PRO A 88 2.27 -4.84 29.45
N ILE A 89 3.43 -5.41 29.15
CA ILE A 89 4.11 -6.37 30.03
C ILE A 89 4.48 -5.60 31.30
N PRO A 90 4.03 -6.02 32.49
CA PRO A 90 4.43 -5.37 33.73
C PRO A 90 5.93 -5.61 33.93
N VAL A 91 6.72 -4.55 33.81
CA VAL A 91 8.11 -4.56 34.26
C VAL A 91 8.06 -4.53 35.79
N SER A 92 8.51 -5.61 36.42
CA SER A 92 8.76 -5.65 37.87
C SER A 92 9.99 -4.84 38.25
#